data_AF-A0A2A5LUU9-F1
#
_entry.id   AF-A0A2A5LUU9-F1
#
_cell.length_a   1.000
_cell.length_b   1.000
_cell.length_c   1.000
_cell.angle_alpha   90.00
_cell.angle_beta   90.00
_cell.angle_gamma   90.00
#
_symmetry.space_group_name_H-M   'P 1'
#
loop_
_entity.id
_entity.type
_entity.pdbx_description
1 polymer ?
#
loop_
_entity_poly.entity_id
_entity_poly.type
_entity_poly.pdbx_seq_one_letter_code
_entity_poly.pdbx_strand_id
1 'polypeptide(L)'
;MSFQDKDRAFQTKVVNALFQRHMINQNKEVGTAYLQPECEDRINPRVTISPQDIKTATGREKLRNIVVREYVKAFNLYPGVIARNVTETDIEVAIEPVRSRSNEFDSVSALCKSNAKDLNTNPELGESTEW
;
A
#
# COMPACT_ATOMS: atom_id res chain seq x y z
N MET A 1 27.16 14.44 -5.23
CA MET A 1 26.11 13.43 -4.97
C MET A 1 25.16 13.43 -6.16
N SER A 2 24.99 12.30 -6.84
CA SER A 2 24.17 12.24 -8.05
C SER A 2 22.69 12.39 -7.72
N PHE A 3 21.86 12.73 -8.71
CA PHE A 3 20.41 12.74 -8.50
C PHE A 3 19.87 11.36 -8.13
N GLN A 4 20.47 10.28 -8.64
CA GLN A 4 20.09 8.91 -8.29
C GLN A 4 20.35 8.61 -6.80
N ASP A 5 21.47 9.09 -6.24
CA ASP A 5 21.77 8.92 -4.82
C ASP A 5 20.78 9.67 -3.93
N LYS A 6 20.42 10.90 -4.33
CA LYS A 6 19.42 11.70 -3.62
C LYS A 6 18.03 11.06 -3.70
N ASP A 7 17.68 10.50 -4.86
CA ASP A 7 16.42 9.78 -5.04
C ASP A 7 16.34 8.56 -4.13
N ARG A 8 17.39 7.74 -4.12
CA ARG A 8 17.48 6.55 -3.26
C ARG A 8 17.43 6.92 -1.77
N ALA A 9 18.11 8.00 -1.38
CA ALA A 9 18.07 8.50 -0.02
C ALA A 9 16.65 8.94 0.38
N PHE A 10 15.95 9.66 -0.52
CA PHE A 10 14.57 10.06 -0.28
C PHE A 10 13.61 8.85 -0.23
N GLN A 11 13.74 7.90 -1.14
CA GLN A 11 12.95 6.66 -1.17
C GLN A 11 13.12 5.88 0.14
N THR A 12 14.37 5.64 0.55
CA THR A 12 14.69 4.96 1.81
C THR A 12 14.10 5.70 3.02
N LYS A 13 14.16 7.04 3.03
CA LYS A 13 13.57 7.84 4.09
C LYS A 13 12.06 7.65 4.18
N VAL A 14 11.36 7.66 3.04
CA VAL A 14 9.90 7.43 2.99
C VAL A 14 9.55 6.04 3.51
N VAL A 15 10.23 5.00 3.02
CA VAL A 15 9.97 3.61 3.41
C VAL A 15 10.21 3.40 4.90
N ASN A 16 11.32 3.90 5.44
CA ASN A 16 11.62 3.79 6.86
C ASN A 16 10.57 4.51 7.72
N ALA A 17 10.10 5.69 7.30
CA ALA A 17 9.05 6.41 8.00
C ALA A 17 7.71 5.66 7.98
N LEU A 18 7.35 5.02 6.86
CA LEU A 18 6.16 4.18 6.76
C LEU A 18 6.23 2.97 7.68
N PHE A 19 7.35 2.23 7.67
CA PHE A 19 7.54 1.09 8.58
C PHE A 19 7.54 1.51 10.05
N GLN A 20 8.19 2.62 10.38
CA GLN A 20 8.16 3.15 11.73
C GLN A 20 6.73 3.49 12.16
N ARG A 21 5.95 4.13 11.27
CA ARG A 21 4.55 4.44 11.58
C ARG A 21 3.69 3.19 11.71
N HIS A 22 3.90 2.20 10.86
CA HIS A 22 3.22 0.91 10.93
C HIS A 22 3.48 0.22 12.28
N MET A 23 4.74 0.15 12.73
CA MET A 23 5.09 -0.38 14.05
C MET A 23 4.43 0.40 15.20
N ILE A 24 4.41 1.73 15.12
CA ILE A 24 3.74 2.58 16.12
C ILE A 24 2.24 2.26 16.15
N ASN A 25 1.61 2.14 14.99
CA ASN A 25 0.20 1.81 14.89
C ASN A 25 -0.05 0.43 15.49
N GLN A 26 0.64 -0.63 15.04
CA GLN A 26 0.53 -1.98 15.60
C GLN A 26 0.60 -1.99 17.13
N ASN A 27 1.60 -1.33 17.71
CA ASN A 27 1.78 -1.27 19.16
C ASN A 27 0.62 -0.55 19.89
N LYS A 28 -0.04 0.42 19.26
CA LYS A 28 -1.23 1.08 19.83
C LYS A 28 -2.46 0.18 19.79
N GLU A 29 -2.55 -0.67 18.77
CA GLU A 29 -3.69 -1.56 18.59
C GLU A 29 -3.60 -2.81 19.49
N VAL A 30 -2.41 -3.15 20.02
CA VAL A 30 -2.22 -4.28 20.95
C VAL A 30 -3.15 -4.13 22.17
N GLY A 31 -3.99 -5.15 22.40
CA GLY A 31 -4.92 -5.18 23.53
C GLY A 31 -6.18 -4.34 23.35
N THR A 32 -6.38 -3.73 22.18
CA THR A 32 -7.60 -2.98 21.87
C THR A 32 -8.63 -3.88 21.21
N ALA A 33 -9.81 -4.01 21.81
CA ALA A 33 -10.94 -4.71 21.22
C ALA A 33 -11.79 -3.72 20.41
N TYR A 34 -11.92 -3.97 19.11
CA TYR A 34 -12.78 -3.19 18.24
C TYR A 34 -14.12 -3.89 18.04
N LEU A 35 -15.20 -3.13 18.22
CA LEU A 35 -16.55 -3.56 17.87
C LEU A 35 -16.82 -3.44 16.36
N GLN A 36 -15.88 -2.88 15.59
CA GLN A 36 -15.97 -2.66 14.14
C GLN A 36 -14.74 -3.22 13.41
N PRO A 37 -14.88 -3.63 12.13
CA PRO A 37 -13.85 -4.35 11.37
C PRO A 37 -12.69 -3.48 10.84
N GLU A 38 -12.55 -2.22 11.24
CA GLU A 38 -11.54 -1.27 10.71
C GLU A 38 -10.09 -1.51 11.19
N CYS A 39 -9.78 -2.68 11.76
CA CYS A 39 -8.50 -2.94 12.40
C CYS A 39 -7.32 -2.80 11.42
N GLU A 40 -7.49 -3.18 10.16
CA GLU A 40 -6.43 -3.12 9.14
C GLU A 40 -6.11 -1.67 8.70
N ASP A 41 -7.11 -0.80 8.62
CA ASP A 41 -6.93 0.61 8.22
C ASP A 41 -6.19 1.43 9.29
N ARG A 42 -6.30 1.02 10.57
CA ARG A 42 -5.60 1.66 11.68
C ARG A 42 -4.11 1.32 11.70
N ILE A 43 -3.77 0.13 11.20
CA ILE A 43 -2.41 -0.41 11.25
C ILE A 43 -1.58 0.03 10.04
N ASN A 44 -2.13 -0.01 8.83
CA ASN A 44 -1.36 0.15 7.59
C ASN A 44 -1.32 1.60 7.10
N PRO A 45 -0.18 2.32 7.26
CA PRO A 45 -0.09 3.70 6.82
C PRO A 45 0.03 3.81 5.30
N ARG A 46 -0.47 4.93 4.79
CA ARG A 46 -0.25 5.41 3.41
C ARG A 46 0.20 6.85 3.42
N VAL A 47 0.95 7.23 2.39
CA VAL A 47 1.39 8.61 2.14
C VAL A 47 1.28 8.92 0.66
N THR A 48 0.80 10.13 0.34
CA THR A 48 0.85 10.66 -1.02
C THR A 48 2.07 11.59 -1.12
N ILE A 49 2.93 11.32 -2.10
CA ILE A 49 4.13 12.07 -2.40
C ILE A 49 3.84 12.94 -3.62
N SER A 50 3.95 14.25 -3.44
CA SER A 50 3.80 15.20 -4.53
C SER A 50 5.12 15.38 -5.30
N PRO A 51 5.06 15.91 -6.54
CA PRO A 51 6.25 16.33 -7.26
C PRO A 51 7.11 17.33 -6.48
N GLN A 52 6.47 18.19 -5.68
CA GLN A 52 7.17 19.21 -4.90
C GLN A 52 8.01 18.58 -3.78
N ASP A 53 7.56 17.48 -3.17
CA ASP A 53 8.34 16.75 -2.17
C ASP A 53 9.61 16.17 -2.80
N ILE A 54 9.49 15.58 -3.99
CA ILE A 54 10.64 15.03 -4.73
C ILE A 54 11.60 16.16 -5.11
N LYS A 55 11.10 17.28 -5.64
CA LYS A 55 11.94 18.43 -6.00
C LYS A 55 12.69 18.98 -4.79
N THR A 56 11.99 19.15 -3.66
CA THR A 56 12.57 19.67 -2.42
C THR A 56 13.64 18.73 -1.88
N ALA A 57 13.40 17.41 -1.91
CA ALA A 57 14.36 16.42 -1.42
C ALA A 57 15.58 16.27 -2.33
N THR A 58 15.41 16.42 -3.65
CA THR A 58 16.47 16.09 -4.64
C THR A 58 17.18 17.34 -5.19
N GLY A 59 16.57 18.51 -5.05
CA GLY A 59 17.04 19.78 -5.63
C GLY A 59 16.78 19.90 -7.13
N ARG A 60 15.83 19.12 -7.69
CA ARG A 60 15.44 19.22 -9.09
C ARG A 60 14.54 20.42 -9.33
N GLU A 61 14.80 21.21 -10.37
CA GLU A 61 13.89 22.28 -10.81
C GLU A 61 12.65 21.72 -11.53
N LYS A 62 12.85 20.68 -12.34
CA LYS A 62 11.80 20.02 -13.13
C LYS A 62 11.81 18.51 -12.90
N LEU A 63 10.61 17.95 -12.78
CA LEU A 63 10.40 16.51 -12.64
C LEU A 63 9.74 16.01 -13.93
N ARG A 64 10.35 15.02 -14.58
CA ARG A 64 9.79 14.39 -15.79
C ARG A 64 8.91 13.20 -15.37
N ASN A 65 7.87 12.89 -16.13
CA ASN A 65 6.97 11.76 -15.85
C ASN A 65 7.72 10.41 -15.77
N ILE A 66 8.83 10.26 -16.50
CA ILE A 66 9.68 9.05 -16.42
C ILE A 66 10.25 8.85 -15.01
N VAL A 67 10.63 9.94 -14.32
CA VAL A 67 11.19 9.88 -12.96
C VAL A 67 10.11 9.43 -11.99
N VAL A 68 8.88 9.95 -12.12
CA VAL A 68 7.73 9.52 -11.29
C VAL A 68 7.50 8.01 -11.45
N ARG A 69 7.53 7.49 -12.67
CA ARG A 69 7.41 6.05 -12.94
C ARG A 69 8.56 5.23 -12.34
N GLU A 70 9.78 5.74 -12.38
CA GLU A 70 10.94 5.09 -11.75
C GLU A 70 10.80 5.03 -10.22
N TYR A 71 10.23 6.06 -9.59
CA TYR A 71 9.93 6.05 -8.16
C TYR A 71 8.91 4.97 -7.80
N VAL A 72 7.82 4.86 -8.55
CA VAL A 72 6.81 3.80 -8.32
C VAL A 72 7.44 2.42 -8.43
N LYS A 73 8.26 2.18 -9.46
CA LYS A 73 9.01 0.93 -9.61
C LYS A 73 9.94 0.68 -8.43
N ALA A 74 10.69 1.70 -8.01
CA ALA A 74 11.65 1.58 -6.91
C ALA A 74 10.96 1.26 -5.57
N PHE A 75 9.84 1.89 -5.26
CA PHE A 75 9.08 1.59 -4.05
C PHE A 75 8.52 0.16 -4.04
N ASN A 76 8.03 -0.32 -5.18
CA ASN A 76 7.52 -1.70 -5.31
C ASN A 76 8.61 -2.79 -5.22
N LEU A 77 9.90 -2.42 -5.14
CA LEU A 77 10.97 -3.37 -4.84
C LEU A 77 11.15 -3.60 -3.33
N TYR A 78 10.58 -2.75 -2.48
CA TYR A 78 10.65 -2.93 -1.03
C TYR A 78 9.57 -3.95 -0.60
N PRO A 79 9.93 -5.02 0.14
CA PRO A 79 8.97 -6.01 0.59
C PRO A 79 7.86 -5.39 1.44
N GLY A 80 6.59 -5.74 1.17
CA GLY A 80 5.44 -5.24 1.92
C GLY A 80 5.07 -3.77 1.62
N VAL A 81 5.70 -3.14 0.63
CA VAL A 81 5.36 -1.78 0.18
C VAL A 81 4.67 -1.86 -1.17
N ILE A 82 3.55 -1.14 -1.31
CA ILE A 82 2.89 -0.91 -2.59
C ILE A 82 2.96 0.57 -2.92
N ALA A 83 3.33 0.87 -4.15
CA ALA A 83 3.26 2.21 -4.71
C ALA A 83 2.47 2.23 -6.01
N ARG A 84 1.67 3.30 -6.18
CA ARG A 84 0.90 3.55 -7.41
C ARG A 84 0.80 5.04 -7.71
N ASN A 85 0.63 5.37 -8.98
CA ASN A 85 0.24 6.70 -9.40
C ASN A 85 -1.21 6.96 -9.01
N VAL A 86 -1.47 8.04 -8.27
CA VAL A 86 -2.84 8.53 -8.01
C VAL A 86 -3.25 9.53 -9.08
N THR A 87 -2.30 10.35 -9.50
CA THR A 87 -2.40 11.25 -10.65
C THR A 87 -1.23 10.97 -11.60
N GLU A 88 -1.11 11.75 -12.69
CA GLU A 88 0.06 11.65 -13.57
C GLU A 88 1.39 11.87 -12.85
N THR A 89 1.36 12.61 -11.73
CA THR A 89 2.57 13.10 -11.07
C THR A 89 2.67 12.76 -9.59
N ASP A 90 1.55 12.48 -8.92
CA ASP A 90 1.52 12.10 -7.51
C ASP A 90 1.61 10.58 -7.33
N ILE A 91 2.32 10.17 -6.29
CA ILE A 91 2.56 8.76 -5.96
C ILE A 91 1.96 8.47 -4.58
N GLU A 92 1.05 7.52 -4.49
CA GLU A 92 0.68 6.93 -3.20
C GLU A 92 1.61 5.77 -2.91
N VAL A 93 2.14 5.73 -1.69
CA VAL A 93 2.97 4.65 -1.15
C VAL A 93 2.32 4.17 0.15
N ALA A 94 2.10 2.87 0.28
CA ALA A 94 1.43 2.25 1.42
C ALA A 94 2.15 0.97 1.85
N ILE A 95 1.97 0.59 3.12
CA ILE A 95 2.29 -0.75 3.59
C ILE A 95 1.10 -1.66 3.28
N GLU A 96 1.33 -2.81 2.65
CA GLU A 96 0.26 -3.78 2.38
C GLU A 96 -0.14 -4.52 3.66
N PRO A 97 -1.44 -4.70 3.95
CA PRO A 97 -1.87 -5.61 5.00
C PRO A 97 -1.35 -7.03 4.76
N VAL A 98 -0.92 -7.70 5.82
CA VAL A 98 -0.55 -9.11 5.77
C VAL A 98 -1.83 -9.93 5.54
N ARG A 99 -1.97 -10.51 4.35
CA ARG A 99 -3.10 -11.39 4.05
C ARG A 99 -2.87 -12.75 4.68
N SER A 100 -3.93 -13.34 5.24
CA SER A 100 -3.89 -14.74 5.64
C SER A 100 -3.71 -15.62 4.40
N ARG A 101 -2.87 -16.65 4.49
CA ARG A 101 -2.72 -17.67 3.43
C ARG A 101 -4.03 -18.35 3.06
N SER A 102 -5.00 -18.39 3.98
CA SER A 102 -6.34 -18.91 3.69
C SER A 102 -7.14 -18.07 2.68
N ASN A 103 -6.71 -16.83 2.41
CA ASN A 103 -7.28 -15.92 1.43
C ASN A 103 -6.41 -15.78 0.17
N GLU A 104 -5.41 -16.64 -0.02
CA GLU A 104 -4.61 -16.70 -1.24
C GLU A 104 -5.15 -17.79 -2.17
N PHE A 105 -5.26 -17.47 -3.46
CA PHE A 105 -5.77 -18.39 -4.47
C PHE A 105 -4.77 -18.52 -5.60
N ASP A 106 -4.35 -19.76 -5.87
CA ASP A 106 -3.35 -20.06 -6.91
C ASP A 106 -3.86 -19.84 -8.34
N SER A 107 -5.18 -19.68 -8.53
CA SER A 107 -5.77 -19.41 -9.83
C SER A 107 -7.15 -18.76 -9.73
N VAL A 108 -7.56 -18.09 -10.81
CA VAL A 108 -8.93 -17.57 -10.97
C VAL A 108 -9.95 -18.71 -10.85
N SER A 109 -9.65 -19.90 -11.37
CA SER A 109 -10.57 -21.05 -11.23
C SER A 109 -10.73 -21.51 -9.78
N ALA A 110 -9.64 -21.53 -9.00
CA ALA A 110 -9.69 -21.87 -7.57
C ALA A 110 -10.52 -20.84 -6.79
N LEU A 111 -10.33 -19.55 -7.07
CA LEU A 111 -11.14 -18.47 -6.53
C LEU A 111 -12.63 -18.65 -6.85
N CYS A 112 -12.98 -18.84 -8.14
CA CYS A 112 -14.38 -19.03 -8.54
C CYS A 112 -15.03 -20.27 -7.90
N LYS A 113 -14.28 -21.38 -7.76
CA LYS A 113 -14.78 -22.58 -7.07
C LYS A 113 -15.04 -22.33 -5.59
N SER A 114 -14.15 -21.61 -4.92
CA SER A 114 -14.34 -21.23 -3.51
C SER A 114 -15.59 -20.36 -3.36
N ASN A 115 -15.72 -19.31 -4.18
CA ASN A 115 -16.89 -18.43 -4.17
C ASN A 115 -18.19 -19.21 -4.40
N ALA A 116 -18.22 -20.11 -5.40
CA ALA A 116 -19.41 -20.92 -5.67
C ALA A 116 -19.75 -21.86 -4.51
N LYS A 117 -18.74 -22.45 -3.85
CA LYS A 117 -18.96 -23.29 -2.66
C LYS A 117 -19.60 -22.51 -1.53
N ASP A 118 -19.10 -21.31 -1.25
CA ASP A 118 -19.59 -20.47 -0.15
C ASP A 118 -21.01 -19.96 -0.47
N LEU A 119 -21.26 -19.51 -1.70
CA LEU A 119 -22.60 -19.08 -2.15
C LEU A 119 -23.62 -20.22 -2.21
N ASN A 120 -23.22 -21.44 -2.58
CA ASN A 120 -24.11 -22.60 -2.53
C ASN A 120 -24.47 -22.99 -1.09
N THR A 121 -23.56 -22.72 -0.14
CA THR A 121 -23.77 -23.03 1.29
C THR A 121 -24.60 -21.94 1.97
N ASN A 122 -24.36 -20.69 1.63
CA ASN A 122 -25.11 -19.54 2.11
C ASN A 122 -25.28 -18.51 0.97
N PRO A 123 -26.41 -18.56 0.23
CA PRO A 123 -26.68 -17.67 -0.90
C PRO A 123 -26.72 -16.18 -0.52
N GLU A 124 -27.12 -15.85 0.71
CA GLU A 124 -27.24 -14.46 1.19
C GLU A 124 -25.89 -13.73 1.26
N LEU A 125 -24.76 -14.46 1.26
CA LEU A 125 -23.42 -13.86 1.21
C LEU A 125 -23.13 -13.09 -0.08
N GLY A 126 -23.84 -13.40 -1.16
CA GLY A 126 -23.68 -12.76 -2.47
C GLY A 126 -24.62 -11.59 -2.72
N GLU A 127 -25.57 -11.33 -1.81
CA GLU A 127 -26.49 -10.22 -1.95
C GLU A 127 -25.75 -8.91 -1.59
N SER A 128 -25.66 -7.98 -2.53
CA SER A 128 -25.06 -6.68 -2.23
C SER A 128 -25.99 -5.94 -1.27
N THR A 129 -25.54 -5.71 -0.05
CA THR A 129 -26.18 -4.71 0.79
C THR A 129 -25.87 -3.35 0.16
N GLU A 130 -26.89 -2.75 -0.46
CA GLU A 130 -26.85 -1.33 -0.81
C GLU A 130 -26.63 -0.54 0.49
N TRP A 131 -25.47 0.13 0.59
CA TRP A 131 -25.16 1.14 1.59
C TRP A 131 -24.89 2.47 0.87
#